data_AF-A0A0M8MSL8-F1
#
_entry.id   AF-A0A0M8MSL8-F1
#
_cell.length_a   1.000
_cell.length_b   1.000
_cell.length_c   1.000
_cell.angle_alpha   90.00
_cell.angle_beta   90.00
_cell.angle_gamma   90.00
#
_symmetry.space_group_name_H-M   'P 1'
#
loop_
_entity.id
_entity.type
_entity.pdbx_description
1 polymer ?
#
loop_
_entity_poly.entity_id
_entity_poly.type
_entity_poly.pdbx_seq_one_letter_code
_entity_poly.pdbx_strand_id
1 'polypeptide(L)'
;MSTSPFRPSSPLLLQATQPQLMGMPVIVGCGLIGAGLIAMMMRPTSSAGGKWVKGGFQAKMDRKEAIQILGLREASVSRNRIKDAHRRMMIANHPDRGGSPYLASKINEAKDLLERTTSR
;
A
#
# COMPACT_ATOMS: atom_id res chain seq x y z
N MET A 1 64.15 26.33 -51.32
CA MET A 1 65.02 25.88 -50.20
C MET A 1 64.48 26.56 -48.94
N SER A 2 64.13 25.94 -47.82
CA SER A 2 64.13 24.56 -47.36
C SER A 2 63.17 24.50 -46.15
N THR A 3 62.24 23.54 -46.17
CA THR A 3 61.72 22.76 -45.03
C THR A 3 61.59 23.43 -43.65
N SER A 4 60.34 23.69 -43.22
CA SER A 4 59.98 23.67 -41.80
C SER A 4 59.72 22.22 -41.34
N PRO A 5 60.13 21.82 -40.12
CA PRO A 5 59.62 20.61 -39.49
C PRO A 5 58.44 20.92 -38.55
N PHE A 6 57.50 19.99 -38.55
CA PHE A 6 56.33 19.94 -37.69
C PHE A 6 56.64 19.18 -36.38
N ARG A 7 55.73 19.38 -35.41
CA ARG A 7 55.24 18.41 -34.38
C ARG A 7 55.83 18.51 -32.94
N PRO A 8 55.17 17.95 -31.89
CA PRO A 8 54.08 18.53 -31.10
C PRO A 8 54.24 18.37 -29.56
N SER A 9 53.39 19.00 -28.74
CA SER A 9 52.96 18.47 -27.41
C SER A 9 51.94 19.43 -26.78
N SER A 10 50.64 19.11 -26.77
CA SER A 10 49.90 18.41 -25.69
C SER A 10 49.15 19.40 -24.77
N PRO A 11 48.00 19.01 -24.19
CA PRO A 11 46.83 19.89 -24.08
C PRO A 11 46.54 20.43 -22.66
N LEU A 12 45.77 21.52 -22.64
CA LEU A 12 44.72 21.90 -21.68
C LEU A 12 45.02 21.81 -20.17
N LEU A 13 45.48 22.92 -19.59
CA LEU A 13 45.36 23.19 -18.15
C LEU A 13 44.07 23.96 -17.86
N LEU A 14 42.95 23.24 -17.69
CA LEU A 14 41.77 23.78 -17.02
C LEU A 14 41.92 23.52 -15.53
N GLN A 15 42.31 24.56 -14.80
CA GLN A 15 42.51 24.57 -13.36
C GLN A 15 41.15 24.41 -12.66
N ALA A 16 40.83 23.18 -12.26
CA ALA A 16 39.64 22.89 -11.45
C ALA A 16 39.92 23.19 -9.98
N THR A 17 39.27 24.23 -9.44
CA THR A 17 39.26 24.58 -8.02
C THR A 17 38.60 23.45 -7.22
N GLN A 18 39.35 22.76 -6.35
CA GLN A 18 38.76 21.78 -5.43
C GLN A 18 38.13 22.51 -4.22
N PRO A 19 36.89 22.18 -3.82
CA PRO A 19 36.30 22.73 -2.60
C PRO A 19 37.00 22.13 -1.37
N GLN A 20 37.40 23.01 -0.45
CA GLN A 20 38.09 22.67 0.80
C GLN A 20 37.14 21.91 1.74
N LEU A 21 37.54 20.68 2.10
CA LEU A 21 36.89 19.85 3.13
C LEU A 21 37.21 20.41 4.52
N MET A 22 36.29 21.19 5.08
CA MET A 22 36.28 21.55 6.49
C MET A 22 35.19 20.74 7.19
N GLY A 23 35.55 19.81 8.09
CA GLY A 23 34.59 19.24 9.04
C GLY A 23 34.74 17.74 9.32
N MET A 24 35.42 17.44 10.44
CA MET A 24 35.28 16.31 11.38
C MET A 24 35.15 14.85 10.87
N PRO A 25 36.03 13.93 11.31
CA PRO A 25 36.00 12.53 10.91
C PRO A 25 35.04 11.71 11.79
N VAL A 26 33.75 11.65 11.47
CA VAL A 26 32.85 10.59 12.00
C VAL A 26 31.77 10.22 10.97
N ILE A 27 32.16 9.57 9.87
CA ILE A 27 31.21 8.97 8.91
C ILE A 27 31.72 7.60 8.48
N VAL A 28 31.78 6.64 9.40
CA VAL A 28 31.85 5.21 9.08
C VAL A 28 31.14 4.45 10.20
N GLY A 29 29.83 4.20 10.10
CA GLY A 29 29.17 3.33 11.10
C GLY A 29 27.64 3.25 11.17
N CYS A 30 26.87 4.13 10.52
CA CYS A 30 25.40 4.18 10.72
C CYS A 30 24.53 3.90 9.49
N GLY A 31 25.11 3.45 8.36
CA GLY A 31 24.36 3.30 7.10
C GLY A 31 23.36 2.14 7.06
N LEU A 32 23.60 1.03 7.78
CA LEU A 32 22.79 -0.18 7.66
C LEU A 32 21.70 -0.32 8.73
N ILE A 33 21.88 0.27 9.92
CA ILE A 33 20.89 0.19 11.00
C ILE A 33 19.71 1.14 10.75
N GLY A 34 19.95 2.30 10.13
CA GLY A 34 18.89 3.28 9.83
C GLY A 34 17.88 2.78 8.79
N ALA A 35 18.34 2.13 7.72
CA ALA A 35 17.45 1.62 6.67
C ALA A 35 16.53 0.50 7.16
N GLY A 36 17.02 -0.41 8.01
CA GLY A 36 16.22 -1.49 8.59
C GLY A 36 15.11 -0.98 9.51
N LEU A 37 15.39 0.05 10.32
CA LEU A 37 14.42 0.63 11.26
C LEU A 37 13.31 1.40 10.53
N ILE A 38 13.68 2.14 9.46
CA ILE A 38 12.70 2.82 8.60
C ILE A 38 11.83 1.80 7.84
N ALA A 39 12.42 0.71 7.32
CA ALA A 39 11.67 -0.35 6.63
C ALA A 39 10.71 -1.10 7.56
N MET A 40 11.07 -1.34 8.83
CA MET A 40 10.21 -1.98 9.83
C MET A 40 9.00 -1.09 10.20
N MET A 41 9.17 0.24 10.22
CA MET A 41 8.10 1.21 10.52
C MET A 41 7.05 1.30 9.41
N MET A 42 7.43 1.04 8.15
CA MET A 42 6.53 1.05 6.99
C MET A 42 5.84 -0.30 6.74
N ARG A 43 6.09 -1.31 7.58
CA ARG A 43 5.53 -2.64 7.42
C ARG A 43 4.05 -2.62 7.80
N PRO A 44 3.11 -2.88 6.88
CA PRO A 44 1.68 -2.85 7.18
C PRO A 44 1.38 -3.86 8.28
N THR A 45 0.95 -3.39 9.44
CA THR A 45 0.55 -4.18 10.61
C THR A 45 -0.84 -4.77 10.40
N SER A 46 -1.05 -5.48 9.29
CA SER A 46 -2.29 -6.19 9.02
C SER A 46 -2.04 -7.69 8.95
N SER A 47 -1.61 -8.26 10.08
CA SER A 47 -1.84 -9.69 10.34
C SER A 47 -3.31 -9.89 10.73
N ALA A 48 -4.19 -9.77 9.74
CA ALA A 48 -5.62 -10.08 9.88
C ALA A 48 -5.95 -11.40 9.19
N GLY A 49 -5.10 -12.41 9.35
CA GLY A 49 -5.41 -13.79 8.96
C GLY A 49 -6.37 -14.42 9.96
N GLY A 50 -7.63 -14.01 9.97
CA GLY A 50 -8.67 -14.62 10.78
C GLY A 50 -8.86 -16.09 10.42
N LYS A 51 -9.38 -16.89 11.36
CA LYS A 51 -9.76 -18.28 11.09
C LYS A 51 -10.77 -18.29 9.94
N TRP A 52 -10.44 -19.02 8.87
CA TRP A 52 -11.36 -19.24 7.75
C TRP A 52 -12.64 -19.90 8.27
N VAL A 53 -13.78 -19.31 7.93
CA VAL A 53 -15.08 -19.90 8.24
C VAL A 53 -15.24 -21.15 7.36
N LYS A 54 -15.48 -22.30 7.98
CA LYS A 54 -15.74 -23.55 7.23
C LYS A 54 -17.19 -23.55 6.75
N GLY A 55 -17.40 -23.72 5.46
CA GLY A 55 -18.72 -23.75 4.83
C GLY A 55 -18.90 -22.68 3.75
N GLY A 56 -20.12 -22.56 3.22
CA GLY A 56 -20.52 -21.49 2.31
C GLY A 56 -21.25 -20.36 3.03
N PHE A 57 -21.81 -19.44 2.24
CA PHE A 57 -22.74 -18.44 2.78
C PHE A 57 -24.03 -19.09 3.28
N GLN A 58 -24.69 -18.43 4.22
CA GLN A 58 -25.99 -18.85 4.69
C GLN A 58 -27.04 -18.68 3.58
N ALA A 59 -28.05 -19.56 3.59
CA ALA A 59 -29.18 -19.51 2.66
C ALA A 59 -29.98 -18.20 2.82
N LYS A 60 -30.04 -17.68 4.05
CA LYS A 60 -30.64 -16.39 4.38
C LYS A 60 -29.60 -15.53 5.06
N MET A 61 -29.39 -14.31 4.56
CA MET A 61 -28.43 -13.36 5.12
C MET A 61 -28.77 -13.04 6.59
N ASP A 62 -27.80 -13.24 7.48
CA ASP A 62 -27.91 -12.89 8.89
C ASP A 62 -27.08 -11.64 9.22
N ARG A 63 -27.42 -10.97 10.33
CA ARG A 63 -26.70 -9.76 10.77
C ARG A 63 -25.23 -10.04 11.06
N LYS A 64 -24.88 -11.19 11.66
CA LYS A 64 -23.47 -11.55 11.94
C LYS A 64 -22.68 -11.79 10.67
N GLU A 65 -23.27 -12.52 9.72
CA GLU A 65 -22.67 -12.79 8.41
C GLU A 65 -22.47 -11.48 7.63
N ALA A 66 -23.46 -10.58 7.62
CA ALA A 66 -23.35 -9.30 6.95
C ALA A 66 -22.18 -8.44 7.47
N ILE A 67 -21.97 -8.43 8.80
CA ILE A 67 -20.85 -7.73 9.44
C ILE A 67 -19.52 -8.35 9.02
N GLN A 68 -19.45 -9.68 8.94
CA GLN A 68 -18.26 -10.40 8.50
C GLN A 68 -17.95 -10.15 7.01
N ILE A 69 -18.97 -10.16 6.13
CA ILE A 69 -18.81 -9.89 4.70
C ILE A 69 -18.26 -8.49 4.44
N LEU A 70 -18.74 -7.47 5.18
CA LEU A 70 -18.24 -6.10 5.07
C LEU A 70 -16.92 -5.87 5.83
N GLY A 71 -16.38 -6.89 6.52
CA GLY A 71 -15.15 -6.76 7.31
C GLY A 71 -15.28 -5.76 8.46
N LEU A 72 -16.48 -5.60 9.01
CA LEU A 72 -16.75 -4.72 10.13
C LEU A 72 -16.64 -5.50 11.45
N ARG A 73 -16.45 -4.77 12.55
CA ARG A 73 -16.63 -5.29 13.91
C ARG A 73 -18.00 -4.89 14.40
N GLU A 74 -18.62 -5.75 15.21
CA GLU A 74 -19.94 -5.52 15.82
C GLU A 74 -20.03 -4.14 16.51
N ALA A 75 -19.01 -3.77 17.29
CA ALA A 75 -18.93 -2.49 17.98
C ALA A 75 -18.74 -1.26 17.06
N SER A 76 -18.41 -1.47 15.78
CA SER A 76 -18.07 -0.41 14.81
C SER A 76 -19.12 -0.25 13.71
N VAL A 77 -20.28 -0.92 13.83
CA VAL A 77 -21.36 -0.84 12.86
C VAL A 77 -22.06 0.51 12.99
N SER A 78 -21.83 1.39 12.02
CA SER A 78 -22.52 2.68 11.88
C SER A 78 -22.84 2.93 10.42
N ARG A 79 -23.84 3.79 10.13
CA ARG A 79 -24.31 4.04 8.75
C ARG A 79 -23.19 4.47 7.81
N ASN A 80 -22.28 5.32 8.28
CA ASN A 80 -21.13 5.76 7.50
C ASN A 80 -20.14 4.62 7.25
N ARG A 81 -19.82 3.83 8.29
CA ARG A 81 -18.92 2.69 8.17
C ARG A 81 -19.45 1.60 7.24
N ILE A 82 -20.77 1.36 7.25
CA ILE A 82 -21.44 0.43 6.33
C ILE A 82 -21.23 0.88 4.88
N LYS A 83 -21.50 2.15 4.57
CA LYS A 83 -21.32 2.70 3.21
C LYS A 83 -19.86 2.63 2.75
N ASP A 84 -18.93 2.99 3.62
CA ASP A 84 -17.50 2.98 3.29
C ASP A 84 -16.97 1.55 3.10
N ALA A 85 -17.42 0.61 3.92
CA ALA A 85 -17.07 -0.80 3.78
C ALA A 85 -17.66 -1.41 2.50
N HIS A 86 -18.93 -1.14 2.23
CA HIS A 86 -19.59 -1.59 1.00
C HIS A 86 -18.87 -1.09 -0.25
N ARG A 87 -18.54 0.22 -0.31
CA ARG A 87 -17.79 0.80 -1.43
C ARG A 87 -16.45 0.08 -1.63
N ARG A 88 -15.68 -0.12 -0.55
CA ARG A 88 -14.37 -0.80 -0.63
C ARG A 88 -14.51 -2.25 -1.11
N MET A 89 -15.45 -3.01 -0.54
CA MET A 89 -15.69 -4.40 -0.91
C MET A 89 -16.19 -4.54 -2.35
N MET A 90 -17.07 -3.64 -2.79
CA MET A 90 -17.62 -3.66 -4.15
C MET A 90 -16.56 -3.32 -5.20
N ILE A 91 -15.68 -2.33 -4.94
CA ILE A 91 -14.59 -2.01 -5.87
C ILE A 91 -13.67 -3.23 -6.07
N ALA A 92 -13.36 -3.95 -4.98
CA ALA A 92 -12.52 -5.14 -5.02
C ALA A 92 -13.18 -6.35 -5.70
N ASN A 93 -14.51 -6.48 -5.60
CA ASN A 93 -15.25 -7.66 -6.08
C ASN A 93 -16.17 -7.36 -7.27
N HIS A 94 -15.98 -6.23 -7.95
CA HIS A 94 -16.86 -5.81 -9.04
C HIS A 94 -16.82 -6.82 -10.20
N PRO A 95 -17.98 -7.27 -10.73
CA PRO A 95 -18.01 -8.27 -11.81
C PRO A 95 -17.25 -7.82 -13.06
N ASP A 96 -17.40 -6.56 -13.46
CA ASP A 96 -16.69 -5.99 -14.62
C ASP A 96 -15.17 -5.92 -14.44
N ARG A 97 -14.66 -6.07 -13.21
CA ARG A 97 -13.22 -6.13 -12.91
C ARG A 97 -12.74 -7.56 -12.66
N GLY A 98 -13.51 -8.56 -13.09
CA GLY A 98 -13.21 -9.98 -12.87
C GLY A 98 -13.65 -10.52 -11.51
N GLY A 99 -14.46 -9.76 -10.75
CA GLY A 99 -15.08 -10.25 -9.53
C GLY A 99 -16.21 -11.24 -9.81
N SER A 100 -16.59 -12.02 -8.80
CA SER A 100 -17.71 -12.94 -8.93
C SER A 100 -19.05 -12.19 -8.80
N PRO A 101 -19.99 -12.33 -9.75
CA PRO A 101 -21.34 -11.77 -9.63
C PRO A 101 -22.03 -12.22 -8.34
N TYR A 102 -21.81 -13.46 -7.92
CA TYR A 102 -22.38 -14.00 -6.70
C TYR A 102 -21.83 -13.30 -5.43
N LEU A 103 -20.53 -13.01 -5.39
CA LEU A 103 -19.93 -12.26 -4.28
C LEU A 103 -20.44 -10.82 -4.23
N ALA A 104 -20.57 -10.16 -5.38
CA ALA A 104 -21.14 -8.82 -5.45
C ALA A 104 -22.58 -8.79 -4.91
N SER A 105 -23.41 -9.78 -5.29
CA SER A 105 -24.77 -9.94 -4.76
C SER A 105 -24.77 -10.11 -3.23
N LYS A 106 -23.88 -10.95 -2.69
CA LYS A 106 -23.75 -11.15 -1.23
C LYS A 106 -23.30 -9.89 -0.49
N ILE A 107 -22.42 -9.08 -1.10
CA ILE A 107 -22.00 -7.79 -0.54
C ILE A 107 -23.18 -6.79 -0.51
N ASN A 108 -24.03 -6.79 -1.54
CA ASN A 108 -25.24 -5.96 -1.57
C ASN A 108 -26.27 -6.40 -0.53
N GLU A 109 -26.56 -7.70 -0.42
CA GLU A 109 -27.44 -8.27 0.61
C GLU A 109 -26.97 -7.86 2.03
N ALA A 110 -25.67 -7.94 2.29
CA ALA A 110 -25.08 -7.57 3.58
C ALA A 110 -25.28 -6.07 3.90
N LYS A 111 -25.04 -5.19 2.93
CA LYS A 111 -25.30 -3.74 3.06
C LYS A 111 -26.78 -3.49 3.40
N ASP A 112 -27.70 -4.06 2.62
CA ASP A 112 -29.12 -3.74 2.74
C ASP A 112 -29.71 -4.23 4.06
N LEU A 113 -29.26 -5.40 4.56
CA LEU A 113 -29.64 -5.88 5.89
C LEU A 113 -29.15 -4.94 6.99
N LEU A 114 -27.89 -4.52 6.94
CA LEU A 114 -27.31 -3.66 7.98
C LEU A 114 -27.90 -2.25 7.94
N GLU A 115 -28.17 -1.69 6.76
CA GLU A 115 -28.84 -0.39 6.64
C GLU A 115 -30.27 -0.45 7.19
N ARG A 116 -31.01 -1.55 6.94
CA ARG A 116 -32.36 -1.74 7.48
C ARG A 116 -32.38 -1.88 9.00
N THR A 117 -31.38 -2.54 9.57
CA THR A 117 -31.31 -2.79 11.03
C THR A 117 -30.75 -1.60 11.80
N THR A 118 -29.80 -0.84 11.24
CA THR A 118 -29.20 0.35 11.87
C THR A 118 -30.04 1.61 11.70
N SER A 119 -30.98 1.66 10.77
CA SER A 119 -31.88 2.82 10.59
C SER A 119 -33.14 2.78 11.48
N ARG A 120 -33.21 1.86 12.44
CA ARG A 120 -34.22 1.84 13.52
C ARG A 120 -33.73 2.63 14.72
#